data_AF-A0A8J4XHA8-F1
#
_entry.id   AF-A0A8J4XHA8-F1
#
_cell.length_a   1.000
_cell.length_b   1.000
_cell.length_c   1.000
_cell.angle_alpha   90.00
_cell.angle_beta   90.00
_cell.angle_gamma   90.00
#
_symmetry.space_group_name_H-M   'P 1'
#
loop_
_entity.id
_entity.type
_entity.pdbx_description
1 polymer ?
#
loop_
_entity_poly.entity_id
_entity_poly.type
_entity_poly.pdbx_seq_one_letter_code
_entity_poly.pdbx_strand_id
1 'polypeptide(L)'
;MTTRSEREKAQKLNEQHQAILTKMLREEDNKYCADCEAKGPRWASWNLGVFICIRCAGIHRNLGVHISRVKSVNLDQWTPEQIQSVQSMGNTKARQLYEAHLPDNFRRPQTDQAVEFFIRDKYEKKKYYDKNAVTDPFKSSDAALPLASSPSSQASEKNKLEKEREKKKDEKKKEKETVQGNKPTAFDKAVCQLSNTCAVAGEARISCGCQGAVW
;
A
#
# COMPACT_ATOMS: atom_id res chain seq x y z
N MET A 1 7.11 25.02 -15.23
CA MET A 1 8.18 25.06 -14.21
C MET A 1 7.51 25.08 -12.83
N THR A 2 7.89 24.16 -11.93
CA THR A 2 7.37 24.10 -10.56
C THR A 2 7.79 25.36 -9.78
N THR A 3 6.84 25.97 -9.07
CA THR A 3 7.05 27.21 -8.29
C THR A 3 8.05 27.00 -7.14
N ARG A 4 8.69 28.07 -6.67
CA ARG A 4 9.58 28.03 -5.50
C ARG A 4 8.87 27.44 -4.27
N SER A 5 7.62 27.85 -4.04
CA SER A 5 6.81 27.36 -2.91
C SER A 5 6.54 25.85 -2.98
N GLU A 6 6.26 25.31 -4.17
CA GLU A 6 6.05 23.86 -4.35
C GLU A 6 7.33 23.05 -4.07
N ARG A 7 8.49 23.57 -4.47
CA ARG A 7 9.79 22.92 -4.19
C ARG A 7 10.09 22.88 -2.69
N GLU A 8 9.85 23.98 -1.98
CA GLU A 8 10.02 24.06 -0.52
C GLU A 8 9.09 23.08 0.23
N LYS A 9 7.83 22.97 -0.21
CA LYS A 9 6.88 22.00 0.33
C LYS A 9 7.32 20.56 0.10
N ALA A 10 7.79 20.23 -1.11
CA ALA A 10 8.28 18.89 -1.44
C ALA A 10 9.52 18.52 -0.61
N GLN A 11 10.44 19.47 -0.40
CA GLN A 11 11.61 19.24 0.45
C GLN A 11 11.21 18.95 1.91
N LYS A 12 10.32 19.77 2.49
CA LYS A 12 9.84 19.56 3.86
C LYS A 12 9.14 18.22 4.03
N LEU A 13 8.36 17.80 3.03
CA LEU A 13 7.71 16.48 3.04
C LEU A 13 8.74 15.34 3.01
N ASN A 14 9.79 15.48 2.19
CA ASN A 14 10.87 14.48 2.13
C ASN A 14 11.64 14.38 3.46
N GLU A 15 11.93 15.51 4.11
CA GLU A 15 12.56 15.55 5.44
C GLU A 15 11.66 14.88 6.50
N GLN A 16 10.35 15.10 6.44
CA GLN A 16 9.38 14.42 7.31
C GLN A 16 9.40 12.90 7.10
N HIS A 17 9.39 12.44 5.85
CA HIS A 17 9.46 11.01 5.53
C HIS A 17 10.75 10.38 6.08
N GLN A 18 11.90 11.04 5.92
CA GLN A 18 13.17 10.58 6.46
C GLN A 18 13.17 10.51 7.98
N ALA A 19 12.58 11.49 8.66
CA ALA A 19 12.46 11.49 10.12
C ALA A 19 11.61 10.31 10.62
N ILE A 20 10.51 9.99 9.93
CA ILE A 20 9.65 8.84 10.25
C ILE A 20 10.40 7.53 10.08
N LEU A 21 11.07 7.31 8.94
CA LEU A 21 11.83 6.09 8.71
C LEU A 21 12.97 5.92 9.73
N THR A 22 13.65 7.02 10.07
CA THR A 22 14.70 7.03 11.10
C THR A 22 14.15 6.69 12.47
N LYS A 23 12.94 7.16 12.80
CA LYS A 23 12.25 6.81 14.05
C LYS A 23 11.95 5.31 14.10
N MET A 24 11.41 4.73 13.02
CA MET A 24 11.13 3.29 12.96
C MET A 24 12.40 2.44 13.12
N LEU A 25 13.52 2.84 12.53
CA LEU A 25 14.80 2.13 12.67
C LEU A 25 15.35 2.12 14.12
N ARG A 26 14.78 2.92 15.04
CA ARG A 26 15.15 2.87 16.47
C ARG A 26 14.42 1.78 17.24
N GLU A 27 13.34 1.22 16.70
CA GLU A 27 12.62 0.10 17.30
C GLU A 27 13.49 -1.15 17.32
N GLU A 28 13.43 -1.93 18.40
CA GLU A 28 14.34 -3.07 18.62
C GLU A 28 14.32 -4.09 17.48
N ASP A 29 13.14 -4.42 16.94
CA ASP A 29 13.01 -5.38 15.84
C ASP A 29 13.49 -4.83 14.48
N ASN A 30 13.47 -3.50 14.30
CA ASN A 30 13.91 -2.86 13.07
C ASN A 30 15.42 -2.58 13.05
N LYS A 31 16.13 -2.75 14.19
CA LYS A 31 17.59 -2.64 14.25
C LYS A 31 18.32 -3.76 13.52
N TYR A 32 17.62 -4.84 13.20
CA TYR A 32 18.15 -6.03 12.55
C TYR A 32 17.44 -6.27 11.23
N CYS A 33 18.18 -6.80 10.25
CA CYS A 33 17.63 -7.19 8.96
C CYS A 33 16.58 -8.29 9.15
N ALA A 34 15.41 -8.14 8.51
CA ALA A 34 14.32 -9.11 8.58
C ALA A 34 14.68 -10.52 8.05
N ASP A 35 15.75 -10.65 7.23
CA ASP A 35 16.07 -11.92 6.56
C ASP A 35 17.39 -12.57 7.00
N CYS A 36 18.42 -11.78 7.35
CA CYS A 36 19.71 -12.31 7.82
C CYS A 36 20.12 -11.83 9.22
N GLU A 37 19.28 -11.04 9.90
CA GLU A 37 19.56 -10.46 11.23
C GLU A 37 20.84 -9.60 11.30
N ALA A 38 21.40 -9.20 10.16
CA ALA A 38 22.49 -8.23 10.14
C ALA A 38 22.05 -6.90 10.76
N LYS A 39 22.91 -6.30 11.58
CA LYS A 39 22.64 -5.04 12.28
C LYS A 39 22.54 -3.86 11.30
N GLY A 40 21.68 -2.91 11.62
CA GLY A 40 21.54 -1.63 10.93
C GLY A 40 21.04 -1.76 9.48
N PRO A 41 19.83 -2.28 9.24
CA PRO A 41 19.26 -2.27 7.90
C PRO A 41 19.07 -0.82 7.40
N ARG A 42 19.48 -0.56 6.17
CA ARG A 42 19.41 0.77 5.51
C ARG A 42 18.55 0.76 4.25
N TRP A 43 17.94 -0.37 3.98
CA TRP A 43 17.02 -0.61 2.87
C TRP A 43 15.71 -1.12 3.43
N ALA A 44 14.63 -0.92 2.67
CA ALA A 44 13.33 -1.43 3.03
C ALA A 44 12.59 -1.90 1.79
N SER A 45 11.84 -2.99 1.94
CA SER A 45 10.84 -3.40 0.97
C SER A 45 9.50 -2.80 1.37
N TRP A 46 9.01 -1.81 0.63
CA TRP A 46 7.88 -1.00 1.07
C TRP A 46 6.53 -1.69 0.87
N ASN A 47 6.42 -2.59 -0.10
CA ASN A 47 5.19 -3.37 -0.33
C ASN A 47 5.05 -4.52 0.69
N LEU A 48 6.16 -5.07 1.17
CA LEU A 48 6.17 -6.07 2.24
C LEU A 48 6.17 -5.41 3.63
N GLY A 49 6.70 -4.19 3.73
CA GLY A 49 6.79 -3.40 4.96
C GLY A 49 7.94 -3.81 5.88
N VAL A 50 9.07 -4.28 5.33
CA VAL A 50 10.22 -4.80 6.10
C VAL A 50 11.50 -4.01 5.86
N PHE A 51 12.34 -3.92 6.89
CA PHE A 51 13.70 -3.37 6.84
C PHE A 51 14.73 -4.47 6.62
N ILE A 52 15.60 -4.27 5.63
CA ILE A 52 16.58 -5.24 5.15
C ILE A 52 17.96 -4.59 4.95
N CYS A 53 19.01 -5.40 5.01
CA CYS A 53 20.37 -4.97 4.72
C CYS A 53 20.62 -4.87 3.21
N ILE A 54 21.75 -4.28 2.81
CA ILE A 54 22.10 -4.11 1.39
C ILE A 54 22.24 -5.45 0.63
N ARG A 55 22.73 -6.52 1.29
CA ARG A 55 22.80 -7.86 0.67
C ARG A 55 21.41 -8.40 0.36
N CYS A 56 20.53 -8.44 1.36
CA CYS A 56 19.15 -8.93 1.19
C CYS A 56 18.37 -8.05 0.21
N ALA A 57 18.61 -6.73 0.19
CA ALA A 57 18.06 -5.84 -0.83
C ALA A 57 18.43 -6.27 -2.26
N GLY A 58 19.66 -6.75 -2.49
CA GLY A 58 20.06 -7.34 -3.77
C GLY A 58 19.25 -8.57 -4.13
N ILE A 59 19.08 -9.49 -3.19
CA ILE A 59 18.30 -10.73 -3.40
C ILE A 59 16.82 -10.40 -3.68
N HIS A 60 16.24 -9.46 -2.93
CA HIS A 60 14.86 -9.01 -3.14
C HIS A 60 14.62 -8.41 -4.53
N ARG A 61 15.65 -7.82 -5.17
CA ARG A 61 15.54 -7.37 -6.57
C ARG A 61 15.41 -8.54 -7.54
N ASN A 62 16.08 -9.66 -7.25
CA ASN A 62 16.02 -10.88 -8.07
C ASN A 62 14.67 -11.60 -7.98
N LEU A 63 13.85 -11.35 -6.94
CA LEU A 63 12.48 -11.85 -6.84
C LEU A 63 11.53 -11.17 -7.84
N GLY A 64 11.86 -9.94 -8.24
CA GLY A 64 11.01 -9.13 -9.11
C GLY A 64 9.98 -8.25 -8.39
N VAL A 65 9.53 -7.21 -9.10
CA VAL A 65 8.69 -6.11 -8.57
C VAL A 65 7.27 -6.50 -8.19
N HIS A 66 6.83 -7.69 -8.60
CA HIS A 66 5.54 -8.28 -8.25
C HIS A 66 5.57 -8.92 -6.85
N ILE A 67 6.75 -9.29 -6.35
CA ILE A 67 6.96 -9.86 -5.02
C ILE A 67 7.50 -8.81 -4.06
N SER A 68 8.57 -8.11 -4.43
CA SER A 68 9.24 -7.16 -3.55
C SER A 68 9.70 -5.91 -4.29
N ARG A 69 9.46 -4.75 -3.68
CA ARG A 69 9.83 -3.44 -4.18
C ARG A 69 10.71 -2.75 -3.14
N VAL A 70 11.99 -2.67 -3.45
CA VAL A 70 13.02 -2.24 -2.51
C VAL A 70 13.39 -0.77 -2.75
N LYS A 71 13.52 0.00 -1.68
CA LYS A 71 14.04 1.37 -1.67
C LYS A 71 15.06 1.56 -0.55
N SER A 72 16.03 2.43 -0.76
CA SER A 72 16.93 2.94 0.26
C SER A 72 16.16 3.83 1.21
N VAL A 73 16.42 3.68 2.51
CA VAL A 73 15.79 4.50 3.54
C VAL A 73 16.20 5.98 3.43
N ASN A 74 17.42 6.25 2.98
CA ASN A 74 17.97 7.61 2.95
C ASN A 74 18.22 8.16 1.53
N LEU A 75 18.49 7.30 0.55
CA LEU A 75 18.89 7.74 -0.80
C LEU A 75 17.72 7.89 -1.76
N ASP A 76 16.62 7.17 -1.53
CA ASP A 76 15.46 7.18 -2.42
C ASP A 76 14.37 8.15 -1.94
N GLN A 77 13.58 8.65 -2.89
CA GLN A 77 12.38 9.42 -2.59
C GLN A 77 11.22 8.48 -2.23
N TRP A 78 10.50 8.84 -1.18
CA TRP A 78 9.36 8.09 -0.65
C TRP A 78 8.06 8.85 -0.83
N THR A 79 7.00 8.12 -1.20
CA THR A 79 5.64 8.68 -1.19
C THR A 79 4.98 8.44 0.16
N PRO A 80 3.99 9.26 0.55
CA PRO A 80 3.28 9.09 1.82
C PRO A 80 2.68 7.68 1.99
N GLU A 81 2.17 7.08 0.92
CA GLU A 81 1.56 5.75 0.94
C GLU A 81 2.61 4.66 1.21
N GLN A 82 3.81 4.82 0.66
CA GLN A 82 4.92 3.89 0.91
C GLN A 82 5.38 3.97 2.37
N ILE A 83 5.43 5.19 2.91
CA ILE A 83 5.78 5.44 4.32
C ILE A 83 4.73 4.85 5.26
N GLN A 84 3.44 4.98 4.91
CA GLN A 84 2.35 4.35 5.68
C GLN A 84 2.42 2.82 5.62
N SER A 85 2.74 2.23 4.47
CA SER A 85 2.90 0.78 4.31
C SER A 85 4.01 0.20 5.20
N VAL A 86 5.16 0.87 5.27
CA VAL A 86 6.25 0.42 6.16
C VAL A 86 5.88 0.61 7.64
N GLN A 87 5.22 1.72 8.00
CA GLN A 87 4.75 1.96 9.37
C GLN A 87 3.67 0.98 9.83
N SER A 88 2.76 0.58 8.94
CA SER A 88 1.66 -0.30 9.31
C SER A 88 2.14 -1.72 9.59
N MET A 89 3.24 -2.15 8.96
CA MET A 89 3.82 -3.49 9.13
C MET A 89 5.00 -3.49 10.12
N GLY A 90 6.15 -2.93 9.71
CA GLY A 90 7.42 -3.07 10.43
C GLY A 90 7.93 -4.51 10.52
N ASN A 91 9.15 -4.70 11.03
CA ASN A 91 9.73 -6.04 11.17
C ASN A 91 9.00 -6.90 12.20
N THR A 92 8.42 -6.29 13.24
CA THR A 92 7.66 -7.01 14.28
C THR A 92 6.48 -7.77 13.71
N LYS A 93 5.59 -7.09 12.98
CA LYS A 93 4.41 -7.76 12.37
C LYS A 93 4.82 -8.64 11.20
N ALA A 94 5.85 -8.25 10.46
CA ALA A 94 6.37 -9.10 9.40
C ALA A 94 6.93 -10.43 9.94
N ARG A 95 7.56 -10.46 11.11
CA ARG A 95 7.98 -11.71 11.76
C ARG A 95 6.77 -12.57 12.10
N GLN A 96 5.74 -11.98 12.72
CA GLN A 96 4.50 -12.68 13.05
C GLN A 96 3.76 -13.20 11.82
N LEU A 97 3.89 -12.53 10.67
CA LEU A 97 3.17 -12.89 9.44
C LEU A 97 3.96 -13.88 8.57
N TYR A 98 5.22 -13.57 8.26
CA TYR A 98 6.05 -14.33 7.32
C TYR A 98 6.87 -15.44 7.99
N GLU A 99 7.01 -15.41 9.32
CA GLU A 99 7.79 -16.39 10.09
C GLU A 99 6.93 -17.10 11.15
N ALA A 100 5.60 -17.05 11.03
CA ALA A 100 4.66 -17.65 11.98
C ALA A 100 4.85 -19.16 12.18
N HIS A 101 5.11 -19.87 11.07
CA HIS A 101 5.30 -21.32 11.05
C HIS A 101 6.77 -21.71 10.90
N LEU A 102 7.69 -20.81 11.26
CA LEU A 102 9.11 -21.10 11.23
C LEU A 102 9.45 -22.00 12.43
N PRO A 103 10.18 -23.12 12.23
CA PRO A 103 10.56 -23.98 13.35
C PRO A 103 11.38 -23.24 14.40
N ASP A 104 11.14 -23.49 15.70
CA ASP A 104 11.85 -22.82 16.80
C ASP A 104 13.37 -23.07 16.77
N ASN A 105 13.79 -24.20 16.21
CA ASN A 105 15.19 -24.57 16.03
C ASN A 105 15.80 -24.06 14.72
N PHE A 106 15.07 -23.26 13.94
CA PHE A 106 15.56 -22.74 12.68
C PHE A 106 16.71 -21.75 12.91
N ARG A 107 17.85 -22.03 12.28
CA ARG A 107 19.01 -21.14 12.32
C ARG A 107 19.04 -20.29 11.07
N ARG A 108 19.03 -18.97 11.24
CA ARG A 108 19.03 -18.04 10.12
C ARG A 108 20.31 -18.19 9.28
N PRO A 109 20.19 -18.38 7.95
CA PRO A 109 21.35 -18.60 7.09
C PRO A 109 22.26 -17.37 7.04
N GLN A 110 23.56 -17.62 6.92
CA GLN A 110 24.58 -16.56 6.87
C GLN A 110 25.25 -16.42 5.48
N THR A 111 25.30 -17.50 4.71
CA THR A 111 25.85 -17.52 3.35
C THR A 111 24.85 -16.97 2.35
N ASP A 112 25.33 -16.24 1.35
CA ASP A 112 24.47 -15.54 0.40
C ASP A 112 23.51 -16.48 -0.34
N GLN A 113 23.98 -17.66 -0.75
CA GLN A 113 23.14 -18.68 -1.40
C GLN A 113 22.02 -19.19 -0.48
N ALA A 114 22.34 -19.50 0.78
CA ALA A 114 21.33 -20.01 1.71
C ALA A 114 20.32 -18.92 2.10
N VAL A 115 20.77 -17.66 2.22
CA VAL A 115 19.89 -16.50 2.43
C VAL A 115 18.96 -16.30 1.23
N GLU A 116 19.45 -16.48 0.00
CA GLU A 116 18.62 -16.39 -1.21
C GLU A 116 17.52 -17.45 -1.24
N PHE A 117 17.84 -18.71 -0.95
CA PHE A 117 16.84 -19.77 -0.84
C PHE A 117 15.80 -19.48 0.24
N PHE A 118 16.26 -19.03 1.41
CA PHE A 118 15.36 -18.67 2.51
C PHE A 118 14.41 -17.53 2.14
N ILE A 119 14.91 -16.46 1.50
CA ILE A 119 14.11 -15.32 1.07
C ILE A 119 13.05 -15.75 0.04
N ARG A 120 13.41 -16.62 -0.93
CA ARG A 120 12.42 -17.19 -1.88
C ARG A 120 11.36 -18.02 -1.15
N ASP A 121 11.76 -18.94 -0.29
CA ASP A 121 10.82 -19.77 0.47
C ASP A 121 9.88 -18.93 1.34
N LYS A 122 10.39 -17.83 1.93
CA LYS A 122 9.65 -16.91 2.79
C LYS A 122 8.64 -16.06 2.03
N TYR A 123 9.02 -15.40 0.93
CA TYR A 123 8.16 -14.41 0.25
C TYR A 123 7.51 -14.91 -1.04
N GLU A 124 8.20 -15.74 -1.83
CA GLU A 124 7.69 -16.26 -3.10
C GLU A 124 6.80 -17.48 -2.87
N LYS A 125 7.32 -18.49 -2.15
CA LYS A 125 6.57 -19.71 -1.84
C LYS A 125 5.65 -19.58 -0.63
N LYS A 126 5.84 -18.52 0.18
CA LYS A 126 5.07 -18.26 1.41
C LYS A 126 5.02 -19.47 2.35
N LYS A 127 6.13 -20.19 2.44
CA LYS A 127 6.23 -21.49 3.15
C LYS A 127 5.88 -21.40 4.64
N TYR A 128 6.23 -20.27 5.27
CA TYR A 128 6.03 -20.03 6.70
C TYR A 128 4.94 -18.98 6.98
N TYR A 129 4.21 -18.58 5.94
CA TYR A 129 3.25 -17.48 5.99
C TYR A 129 1.98 -17.89 6.73
N ASP A 130 1.52 -17.07 7.67
CA ASP A 130 0.20 -17.23 8.27
C ASP A 130 -0.85 -16.42 7.50
N LYS A 131 -1.82 -17.12 6.92
CA LYS A 131 -2.95 -16.49 6.23
C LYS A 131 -3.94 -15.85 7.20
N ASN A 132 -3.98 -16.33 8.44
CA ASN A 132 -4.97 -15.92 9.44
C ASN A 132 -4.58 -14.61 10.14
N ALA A 133 -3.28 -14.29 10.19
CA ALA A 133 -2.77 -13.04 10.72
C ALA A 133 -3.20 -11.78 9.93
N VAL A 134 -3.64 -11.93 8.68
CA VAL A 134 -4.12 -10.80 7.84
C VAL A 134 -5.62 -10.54 8.01
N THR A 135 -6.38 -11.52 8.53
CA THR A 135 -7.85 -11.48 8.59
C THR A 135 -8.42 -10.83 9.85
N ASP A 136 -7.60 -10.33 10.78
CA ASP A 136 -8.09 -9.75 12.03
C ASP A 136 -7.52 -8.33 12.27
N PRO A 137 -8.18 -7.26 11.76
CA PRO A 137 -7.79 -5.89 12.06
C PRO A 137 -8.28 -5.39 13.43
N PHE A 138 -8.89 -6.22 14.29
CA PHE A 138 -9.47 -5.78 15.56
C PHE A 138 -9.49 -6.87 16.64
N LYS A 139 -8.32 -7.19 17.23
CA LYS A 139 -8.28 -7.68 18.62
C LYS A 139 -7.27 -6.89 19.43
N SER A 140 -7.76 -5.80 20.00
CA SER A 140 -7.16 -5.13 21.15
C SER A 140 -7.61 -5.86 22.41
N SER A 141 -6.67 -6.35 23.22
CA SER A 141 -6.57 -6.17 24.69
C SER A 141 -5.90 -7.35 25.39
N ASP A 142 -5.05 -6.95 26.34
CA ASP A 142 -4.25 -7.70 27.29
C ASP A 142 -5.02 -8.77 28.11
N ALA A 143 -4.26 -9.83 28.43
CA ALA A 143 -4.25 -10.66 29.65
C ALA A 143 -5.57 -11.03 30.38
N ALA A 144 -5.88 -12.33 30.41
CA ALA A 144 -5.79 -13.18 31.63
C ALA A 144 -6.60 -14.50 31.50
N LEU A 145 -5.94 -15.60 31.86
CA LEU A 145 -6.36 -16.93 32.36
C LEU A 145 -7.83 -17.42 32.24
N PRO A 146 -8.06 -18.71 31.90
CA PRO A 146 -9.39 -19.32 31.98
C PRO A 146 -9.62 -19.96 33.36
N LEU A 147 -10.86 -19.92 33.88
CA LEU A 147 -11.62 -21.12 34.25
C LEU A 147 -13.04 -20.78 34.76
N ALA A 148 -14.01 -21.49 34.15
CA ALA A 148 -15.24 -22.06 34.71
C ALA A 148 -16.32 -21.15 35.34
N SER A 149 -17.48 -21.06 34.69
CA SER A 149 -18.68 -21.88 34.98
C SER A 149 -19.98 -21.19 34.48
N SER A 150 -20.83 -21.96 33.81
CA SER A 150 -22.26 -21.66 33.56
C SER A 150 -23.11 -22.39 34.63
N PRO A 151 -24.47 -22.37 34.65
CA PRO A 151 -25.48 -21.57 33.93
C PRO A 151 -26.65 -21.06 34.84
N SER A 152 -27.65 -20.36 34.24
CA SER A 152 -29.10 -20.63 34.36
C SER A 152 -30.06 -19.47 34.75
N SER A 153 -31.03 -19.23 33.85
CA SER A 153 -32.49 -19.00 34.05
C SER A 153 -33.12 -17.64 34.40
N GLN A 154 -34.23 -17.37 33.66
CA GLN A 154 -35.47 -16.59 33.91
C GLN A 154 -35.64 -15.40 32.95
N ALA A 155 -36.37 -15.51 31.83
CA ALA A 155 -37.83 -15.60 31.63
C ALA A 155 -38.62 -14.29 31.88
N SER A 156 -39.09 -13.70 30.75
CA SER A 156 -40.35 -12.96 30.52
C SER A 156 -40.73 -11.76 31.41
N GLU A 157 -40.85 -10.57 30.80
CA GLU A 157 -42.14 -9.86 30.62
C GLU A 157 -41.96 -8.46 29.98
N LYS A 158 -43.01 -8.01 29.28
CA LYS A 158 -43.30 -6.63 28.83
C LYS A 158 -42.73 -6.17 27.49
N ASN A 159 -43.29 -6.79 26.45
CA ASN A 159 -43.74 -6.08 25.26
C ASN A 159 -44.84 -5.07 25.67
N LYS A 160 -45.04 -4.01 24.87
CA LYS A 160 -46.18 -3.05 24.87
C LYS A 160 -45.98 -1.76 25.69
N LEU A 161 -45.32 -0.78 25.07
CA LEU A 161 -45.64 0.67 25.03
C LEU A 161 -44.38 1.41 24.59
N GLU A 162 -44.38 1.89 23.34
CA GLU A 162 -43.47 2.86 22.67
C GLU A 162 -43.54 2.63 21.13
N LYS A 163 -44.23 1.56 20.68
CA LYS A 163 -44.82 1.45 19.34
C LYS A 163 -46.15 2.24 19.24
N GLU A 164 -46.12 3.50 19.69
CA GLU A 164 -47.23 4.47 19.60
C GLU A 164 -46.73 5.92 19.41
N ARG A 165 -45.52 6.09 18.85
CA ARG A 165 -44.97 7.42 18.51
C ARG A 165 -44.39 7.53 17.10
N GLU A 166 -44.87 6.67 16.20
CA GLU A 166 -45.08 7.06 14.80
C GLU A 166 -46.08 8.23 14.75
N LYS A 167 -46.20 8.87 13.58
CA LYS A 167 -47.30 9.74 13.13
C LYS A 167 -47.26 11.27 13.30
N LYS A 168 -46.26 11.91 13.91
CA LYS A 168 -46.29 13.41 14.03
C LYS A 168 -45.18 14.23 13.42
N LYS A 169 -44.29 13.65 12.59
CA LYS A 169 -43.28 14.45 11.86
C LYS A 169 -43.32 14.30 10.35
N ASP A 170 -44.36 13.66 9.84
CA ASP A 170 -44.68 13.51 8.40
C ASP A 170 -45.53 14.67 7.83
N GLU A 171 -45.92 15.66 8.65
CA GLU A 171 -46.82 16.75 8.20
C GLU A 171 -46.17 18.14 8.06
N LYS A 172 -44.86 18.32 8.32
CA LYS A 172 -44.23 19.65 8.36
C LYS A 172 -43.04 19.87 7.40
N LYS A 173 -43.17 19.38 6.16
CA LYS A 173 -42.32 19.89 5.05
C LYS A 173 -42.99 19.77 3.67
N LYS A 174 -44.32 19.89 3.63
CA LYS A 174 -45.15 19.92 2.41
C LYS A 174 -45.94 21.23 2.26
N GLU A 175 -45.44 22.32 2.84
CA GLU A 175 -45.95 23.69 2.62
C GLU A 175 -44.76 24.64 2.42
N LYS A 176 -44.20 24.60 1.20
CA LYS A 176 -43.51 25.70 0.50
C LYS A 176 -43.13 25.19 -0.89
N GLU A 177 -44.13 24.82 -1.66
CA GLU A 177 -44.06 24.82 -3.13
C GLU A 177 -44.38 26.23 -3.65
N THR A 178 -43.87 26.54 -4.85
CA THR A 178 -44.32 27.58 -5.80
C THR A 178 -43.92 29.03 -5.43
N VAL A 179 -43.16 29.77 -6.26
CA VAL A 179 -43.62 30.46 -7.48
C VAL A 179 -42.45 30.79 -8.44
N GLN A 180 -42.64 30.38 -9.71
CA GLN A 180 -42.13 30.90 -11.02
C GLN A 180 -40.61 30.93 -11.34
N GLY A 181 -40.11 30.53 -12.53
CA GLY A 181 -40.73 30.04 -13.78
C GLY A 181 -39.85 30.34 -15.01
N ASN A 182 -39.76 29.36 -15.95
CA ASN A 182 -39.48 29.42 -17.41
C ASN A 182 -38.20 30.14 -17.94
N LYS A 183 -37.48 29.73 -19.01
CA LYS A 183 -37.69 28.86 -20.21
C LYS A 183 -36.29 28.54 -20.85
N PRO A 184 -36.14 27.87 -22.02
CA PRO A 184 -35.14 26.83 -22.26
C PRO A 184 -34.03 27.20 -23.27
N THR A 185 -32.98 26.38 -23.37
CA THR A 185 -32.20 26.26 -24.62
C THR A 185 -31.89 24.80 -24.94
N ALA A 186 -32.26 24.42 -26.16
CA ALA A 186 -31.81 23.23 -26.86
C ALA A 186 -30.43 23.52 -27.48
N PHE A 187 -29.54 22.51 -27.52
CA PHE A 187 -28.69 22.28 -28.69
C PHE A 187 -28.20 20.82 -28.70
N ASP A 188 -28.14 20.29 -29.90
CA ASP A 188 -28.25 18.88 -30.27
C ASP A 188 -27.05 17.97 -30.00
N LYS A 189 -27.38 16.67 -29.97
CA LYS A 189 -26.50 15.51 -30.13
C LYS A 189 -25.90 15.47 -31.54
N ALA A 190 -24.67 14.97 -31.67
CA ALA A 190 -24.31 14.03 -32.73
C ALA A 190 -23.14 13.15 -32.32
N VAL A 191 -23.42 11.85 -32.22
CA VAL A 191 -22.46 10.74 -32.26
C VAL A 191 -22.22 10.42 -33.74
N CYS A 192 -20.98 10.08 -34.12
CA CYS A 192 -20.73 9.04 -35.12
C CYS A 192 -19.26 8.58 -35.08
N GLN A 193 -19.08 7.30 -34.78
CA GLN A 193 -17.91 6.51 -35.17
C GLN A 193 -17.82 6.46 -36.69
N LEU A 194 -16.62 6.30 -37.25
CA LEU A 194 -16.34 5.33 -38.32
C LEU A 194 -14.84 5.26 -38.61
N SER A 195 -14.40 4.01 -38.74
CA SER A 195 -13.08 3.50 -39.09
C SER A 195 -12.78 3.56 -40.59
N ASN A 196 -11.48 3.35 -40.89
CA ASN A 196 -10.87 2.75 -42.08
C ASN A 196 -10.55 3.59 -43.34
N THR A 197 -9.23 3.73 -43.54
CA THR A 197 -8.41 3.41 -44.73
C THR A 197 -8.73 4.00 -46.11
N CYS A 198 -7.73 4.70 -46.66
CA CYS A 198 -7.28 4.72 -48.08
C CYS A 198 -6.06 5.66 -48.14
N ALA A 199 -5.07 5.60 -49.04
CA ALA A 199 -4.47 4.61 -49.92
C ALA A 199 -3.29 5.35 -50.60
N VAL A 200 -2.14 4.67 -50.70
CA VAL A 200 -1.04 4.76 -51.68
C VAL A 200 -0.95 5.89 -52.74
N ALA A 201 0.25 6.48 -52.84
CA ALA A 201 1.07 6.77 -54.04
C ALA A 201 2.21 7.73 -53.61
N GLY A 202 3.46 7.71 -54.04
CA GLY A 202 4.21 7.01 -55.09
C GLY A 202 5.67 7.51 -55.01
N GLU A 203 6.56 6.86 -55.74
CA GLU A 203 8.02 6.82 -55.61
C GLU A 203 8.78 8.12 -55.91
N ALA A 204 9.99 8.28 -55.34
CA ALA A 204 11.25 8.43 -56.09
C ALA A 204 12.46 8.64 -55.15
N ARG A 205 13.44 7.74 -55.25
CA ARG A 205 14.84 7.97 -54.85
C ARG A 205 15.47 8.94 -55.85
N ILE A 206 16.42 9.78 -55.41
CA ILE A 206 17.68 10.06 -56.11
C ILE A 206 18.67 10.69 -55.12
N SER A 207 19.88 10.12 -55.13
CA SER A 207 21.11 10.57 -54.48
C SER A 207 21.70 11.75 -55.26
N CYS A 208 22.23 12.77 -54.58
CA CYS A 208 23.41 13.49 -55.07
C CYS A 208 24.04 14.33 -53.95
N GLY A 209 25.32 14.10 -53.70
CA GLY A 209 26.17 15.01 -52.93
C GLY A 209 26.82 16.06 -53.84
N CYS A 210 27.35 17.12 -53.22
CA CYS A 210 28.49 17.96 -53.63
C CYS A 210 28.65 19.03 -52.53
N GLN A 211 29.73 19.01 -51.74
CA GLN A 211 30.98 19.79 -51.94
C GLN A 211 30.77 21.31 -51.83
N GLY A 212 31.27 21.91 -50.74
CA GLY A 212 32.42 22.84 -50.80
C GLY A 212 31.90 24.28 -50.85
N ALA A 213 32.55 25.34 -50.39
CA ALA A 213 33.88 25.57 -49.86
C ALA A 213 33.89 27.01 -49.29
N VAL A 214 34.81 27.34 -48.37
CA VAL A 214 35.50 28.64 -48.15
C VAL A 214 34.57 29.85 -47.82
N TRP A 215 34.73 30.57 -46.71
CA TRP A 215 35.85 31.46 -46.34
C TRP A 215 36.07 31.51 -44.83
#